data_AF-A0A7C6ZH21-F1
#
_entry.id   AF-A0A7C6ZH21-F1
#
_cell.length_a   1.000
_cell.length_b   1.000
_cell.length_c   1.000
_cell.angle_alpha   90.00
_cell.angle_beta   90.00
_cell.angle_gamma   90.00
#
_symmetry.space_group_name_H-M   'P 1'
#
loop_
_entity.id
_entity.type
_entity.pdbx_description
1 polymer ?
#
loop_
_entity_poly.entity_id
_entity_poly.type
_entity_poly.pdbx_seq_one_letter_code
_entity_poly.pdbx_strand_id
1 'polypeptide(L)'
;MVSMVDTTLHIVDPRNPGAVDEIVHLGDFWDEASIRKHKDEIIRLNQEITRLFQRAYRFLAAAKQVYDDWEAANVEAMNFGMANRKAAELIREIFGSRPVSFTVGKERHLFASAITPDGMVNYLDTIVGPCKKKYIIEGDPGTGKSVLLNKVAMAAIERGYYTEIYHCPLNPEKAEHVIIPELSVALTKSIEPHTYIPAPEDTVIDMDEYLDPEIASRYAQLIAENEEIFSSLFERAIKFIGRAKEKHDALEVFYFQNMDFDGISKLCRSTLERILGYAEEVKQVS
;
A
#
# COMPACT_ATOMS: atom_id res chain seq x y z
N MET A 1 -21.91 -0.67 9.27
CA MET A 1 -20.86 -1.22 8.38
C MET A 1 -20.62 -2.66 8.85
N VAL A 2 -20.76 -3.68 7.99
CA VAL A 2 -20.59 -5.08 8.43
C VAL A 2 -19.21 -5.55 8.01
N SER A 3 -18.34 -5.82 8.98
CA SER A 3 -17.00 -6.38 8.77
C SER A 3 -17.02 -7.89 9.02
N MET A 4 -16.48 -8.65 8.08
CA MET A 4 -16.25 -10.09 8.22
C MET A 4 -14.82 -10.31 8.75
N VAL A 5 -14.65 -11.16 9.76
CA VAL A 5 -13.41 -11.26 10.55
C VAL A 5 -12.76 -12.63 10.35
N ASP A 6 -11.47 -12.63 9.98
CA ASP A 6 -10.61 -13.81 10.00
C ASP A 6 -9.29 -13.42 10.68
N THR A 7 -8.92 -14.12 11.75
CA THR A 7 -7.67 -13.99 12.54
C THR A 7 -7.39 -12.69 13.32
N THR A 8 -6.62 -12.87 14.40
CA THR A 8 -6.31 -11.90 15.48
C THR A 8 -5.79 -10.51 15.06
N LEU A 9 -5.39 -10.30 13.81
CA LEU A 9 -4.96 -9.00 13.29
C LEU A 9 -6.13 -8.09 12.85
N HIS A 10 -7.36 -8.61 12.76
CA HIS A 10 -8.50 -7.94 12.13
C HIS A 10 -9.68 -7.69 13.09
N ILE A 11 -9.43 -7.56 14.39
CA ILE A 11 -10.47 -7.16 15.35
C ILE A 11 -10.83 -5.70 15.07
N VAL A 12 -12.02 -5.49 14.50
CA VAL A 12 -12.62 -4.16 14.36
C VAL A 12 -13.64 -4.01 15.48
N ASP A 13 -13.25 -3.32 16.55
CA ASP A 13 -14.21 -2.99 17.59
C ASP A 13 -15.24 -1.98 17.04
N PRO A 14 -16.55 -2.24 17.24
CA PRO A 14 -17.59 -1.32 16.81
C PRO A 14 -17.43 0.02 17.53
N ARG A 15 -17.51 1.13 16.80
CA ARG A 15 -17.40 2.47 17.40
C ARG A 15 -18.70 2.87 18.09
N ASN A 16 -19.83 2.44 17.53
CA ASN A 16 -21.17 2.75 18.02
C ASN A 16 -22.04 1.47 18.04
N PRO A 17 -21.68 0.46 18.86
CA PRO A 17 -22.38 -0.81 18.91
C PRO A 17 -23.87 -0.63 19.24
N GLY A 18 -24.74 -1.28 18.48
CA GLY A 18 -26.19 -1.23 18.64
C GLY A 18 -26.86 0.02 18.09
N ALA A 19 -26.11 1.06 17.72
CA ALA A 19 -26.64 2.24 17.03
C ALA A 19 -26.48 2.12 15.51
N VAL A 20 -25.24 1.91 15.03
CA VAL A 20 -24.94 1.73 13.59
C VAL A 20 -23.95 0.59 13.31
N ASP A 21 -23.36 0.04 14.36
CA ASP A 21 -22.39 -1.06 14.30
C ASP A 21 -22.93 -2.30 15.01
N GLU A 22 -22.56 -3.48 14.51
CA GLU A 22 -22.95 -4.78 15.05
C GLU A 22 -21.75 -5.73 15.08
N ILE A 23 -21.69 -6.57 16.11
CA ILE A 23 -20.68 -7.62 16.24
C ILE A 23 -21.25 -8.92 15.70
N VAL A 24 -20.57 -9.51 14.72
CA VAL A 24 -20.88 -10.86 14.22
C VAL A 24 -19.97 -11.85 14.94
N HIS A 25 -20.55 -12.68 15.81
CA HIS A 25 -19.79 -13.66 16.61
C HIS A 25 -19.70 -15.02 15.90
N LEU A 26 -18.58 -15.27 15.21
CA LEU A 26 -18.36 -16.55 14.52
C LEU A 26 -17.92 -17.69 15.47
N GLY A 27 -17.57 -17.36 16.71
CA GLY A 27 -17.14 -18.36 17.70
C GLY A 27 -18.25 -19.34 18.13
N ASP A 28 -19.51 -19.05 17.82
CA ASP A 28 -20.64 -19.95 18.09
C ASP A 28 -20.67 -21.16 17.12
N PHE A 29 -19.89 -21.09 16.05
CA PHE A 29 -19.91 -22.06 14.95
C PHE A 29 -18.66 -22.93 14.88
N TRP A 30 -17.91 -23.08 15.98
CA TRP A 30 -16.80 -24.03 16.03
C TRP A 30 -17.03 -25.17 17.03
N ASP A 31 -16.41 -26.32 16.79
CA ASP A 31 -16.27 -27.39 17.78
C ASP A 31 -15.10 -27.07 18.72
N GLU A 32 -15.42 -26.38 19.81
CA GLU A 32 -14.44 -26.02 20.83
C GLU A 32 -13.76 -27.26 21.45
N ALA A 33 -14.51 -28.36 21.66
CA ALA A 33 -13.96 -29.56 22.30
C ALA A 33 -12.90 -30.23 21.42
N SER A 34 -13.11 -30.25 20.10
CA SER A 34 -12.14 -30.78 19.14
C SER A 34 -10.92 -29.86 18.98
N ILE A 35 -11.10 -28.54 18.91
CA ILE A 35 -9.99 -27.56 18.87
C ILE A 35 -9.13 -27.66 20.13
N ARG A 36 -9.75 -27.75 21.33
CA ARG A 36 -9.04 -27.82 22.61
C ARG A 36 -8.09 -29.01 22.74
N LYS A 37 -8.33 -30.11 22.01
CA LYS A 37 -7.41 -31.27 21.97
C LYS A 37 -6.04 -30.90 21.39
N HIS A 38 -5.98 -29.88 20.53
CA HIS A 38 -4.77 -29.41 19.86
C HIS A 38 -4.21 -28.10 20.45
N LYS A 39 -4.69 -27.68 21.64
CA LYS A 39 -4.35 -26.38 22.24
C LYS A 39 -2.85 -26.07 22.29
N ASP A 40 -2.03 -27.05 22.67
CA ASP A 40 -0.59 -26.85 22.87
C ASP A 40 0.14 -26.71 21.52
N GLU A 41 -0.38 -27.32 20.47
CA GLU A 41 0.12 -27.16 19.10
C GLU A 41 -0.27 -25.80 18.52
N ILE A 42 -1.54 -25.41 18.69
CA ILE A 42 -2.07 -24.09 18.31
C ILE A 42 -1.28 -22.96 18.97
N ILE A 43 -1.00 -23.06 20.28
CA ILE A 43 -0.21 -22.08 21.01
C ILE A 43 1.22 -22.02 20.47
N ARG A 44 1.84 -23.18 20.20
CA ARG A 44 3.20 -23.23 19.65
C ARG A 44 3.29 -22.63 18.24
N LEU A 45 2.33 -22.92 17.36
CA LEU A 45 2.26 -22.34 16.02
C LEU A 45 2.11 -20.82 16.09
N ASN A 46 1.20 -20.30 16.91
CA ASN A 46 1.02 -18.85 17.10
C ASN A 46 2.30 -18.16 17.60
N GLN A 47 3.01 -18.78 18.55
CA GLN A 47 4.30 -18.26 19.02
C GLN A 47 5.36 -18.27 17.90
N GLU A 48 5.38 -19.31 17.07
CA GLU A 48 6.31 -19.40 15.94
C GLU A 48 6.00 -18.34 14.87
N ILE A 49 4.73 -18.18 14.48
CA ILE A 49 4.25 -17.14 13.56
C ILE A 49 4.71 -15.76 14.05
N THR A 50 4.47 -15.46 15.32
CA THR A 50 4.88 -14.18 15.94
C THR A 50 6.40 -13.98 15.83
N ARG A 51 7.21 -15.00 16.13
CA ARG A 51 8.67 -14.91 16.04
C ARG A 51 9.15 -14.71 14.59
N LEU A 52 8.48 -15.34 13.62
CA LEU A 52 8.81 -15.21 12.20
C LEU A 52 8.49 -13.81 11.68
N PHE A 53 7.30 -13.25 11.98
CA PHE A 53 6.98 -11.87 11.63
C PHE A 53 7.93 -10.86 12.28
N GLN A 54 8.26 -11.03 13.57
CA GLN A 54 9.25 -10.17 14.23
C GLN A 54 10.63 -10.23 13.56
N ARG A 55 11.03 -11.39 13.00
CA ARG A 55 12.26 -11.51 12.21
C ARG A 55 12.12 -10.76 10.90
N ALA A 56 11.02 -10.95 10.17
CA ALA A 56 10.76 -10.22 8.93
C ALA A 56 10.83 -8.71 9.14
N TYR A 57 10.15 -8.17 10.17
CA TYR A 57 10.16 -6.74 10.46
C TYR A 57 11.55 -6.20 10.81
N ARG A 58 12.40 -6.98 11.50
CA ARG A 58 13.80 -6.58 11.73
C ARG A 58 14.60 -6.49 10.43
N PHE A 59 14.39 -7.43 9.50
CA PHE A 59 15.03 -7.38 8.19
C PHE A 59 14.51 -6.22 7.32
N LEU A 60 13.20 -5.94 7.33
CA LEU A 60 12.64 -4.77 6.66
C LEU A 60 13.18 -3.46 7.24
N ALA A 61 13.27 -3.36 8.56
CA ALA A 61 13.83 -2.19 9.22
C ALA A 61 15.31 -1.98 8.83
N ALA A 62 16.10 -3.05 8.78
CA ALA A 62 17.49 -2.99 8.32
C ALA A 62 17.58 -2.62 6.83
N ALA A 63 16.76 -3.22 5.97
CA ALA A 63 16.70 -2.89 4.54
C ALA A 63 16.36 -1.40 4.36
N LYS A 64 15.40 -0.87 5.12
CA LYS A 64 15.06 0.55 5.09
C LYS A 64 16.26 1.45 5.43
N GLN A 65 17.08 1.10 6.42
CA GLN A 65 18.26 1.92 6.76
C GLN A 65 19.27 1.99 5.61
N VAL A 66 19.49 0.87 4.91
CA VAL A 66 20.38 0.83 3.75
C VAL A 66 19.77 1.57 2.56
N TYR A 67 18.46 1.45 2.36
CA TYR A 67 17.72 2.21 1.35
C TYR A 67 17.83 3.73 1.61
N ASP A 68 17.68 4.16 2.86
CA ASP A 68 17.81 5.58 3.23
C ASP A 68 19.24 6.12 2.92
N ASP A 69 20.29 5.31 3.09
CA ASP A 69 21.67 5.67 2.73
C ASP A 69 21.89 5.74 1.21
N TRP A 70 21.34 4.79 0.45
CA TRP A 70 21.27 4.86 -1.01
C TRP A 70 20.61 6.16 -1.47
N GLU A 71 19.47 6.51 -0.88
CA GLU A 71 18.78 7.75 -1.21
C GLU A 71 19.62 9.00 -0.87
N ALA A 72 20.30 8.99 0.27
CA ALA A 72 21.17 10.10 0.67
C ALA A 72 22.31 10.32 -0.33
N ALA A 73 22.92 9.24 -0.84
CA ALA A 73 23.98 9.31 -1.84
C ALA A 73 23.52 9.98 -3.14
N ASN A 74 22.33 9.64 -3.63
CA ASN A 74 21.75 10.28 -4.82
C ASN A 74 21.29 11.71 -4.55
N VAL A 75 20.81 12.00 -3.34
CA VAL A 75 20.44 13.36 -2.89
C VAL A 75 21.61 14.34 -2.98
N GLU A 76 22.83 13.90 -2.67
CA GLU A 76 24.04 14.74 -2.78
C GLU A 76 24.32 15.17 -4.23
N ALA A 77 23.97 14.34 -5.21
CA ALA A 77 24.11 14.65 -6.63
C ALA A 77 22.91 15.45 -7.20
N MET A 78 21.82 15.59 -6.44
CA MET A 78 20.56 16.10 -7.00
C MET A 78 20.58 17.60 -7.27
N ASN A 79 20.31 18.02 -8.51
CA ASN A 79 20.02 19.40 -8.84
C ASN A 79 18.55 19.73 -8.55
N PHE A 80 18.27 20.10 -7.30
CA PHE A 80 16.92 20.46 -6.86
C PHE A 80 16.30 21.63 -7.64
N GLY A 81 17.12 22.55 -8.14
CA GLY A 81 16.63 23.66 -8.97
C GLY A 81 15.99 23.18 -10.26
N MET A 82 16.65 22.25 -10.96
CA MET A 82 16.15 21.64 -12.19
C MET A 82 14.92 20.77 -11.94
N ALA A 83 14.94 19.94 -10.90
CA ALA A 83 13.76 19.15 -10.50
C ALA A 83 12.56 20.02 -10.13
N ASN A 84 12.79 21.14 -9.43
CA ASN A 84 11.73 22.11 -9.11
C ASN A 84 11.14 22.76 -10.36
N ARG A 85 11.98 23.06 -11.35
CA ARG A 85 11.53 23.59 -12.63
C ARG A 85 10.67 22.56 -13.37
N LYS A 86 11.10 21.29 -13.45
CA LYS A 86 10.32 20.20 -14.04
C LYS A 86 8.97 20.02 -13.33
N ALA A 87 8.96 20.06 -12.00
CA ALA A 87 7.72 20.01 -11.21
C ALA A 87 6.76 21.16 -11.56
N ALA A 88 7.27 22.38 -11.68
CA ALA A 88 6.46 23.54 -12.05
C ALA A 88 5.93 23.45 -13.50
N GLU A 89 6.72 22.90 -14.42
CA GLU A 89 6.30 22.61 -15.80
C GLU A 89 5.17 21.57 -15.83
N LEU A 90 5.33 20.47 -15.11
CA LEU A 90 4.32 19.41 -15.01
C LEU A 90 3.01 19.91 -14.39
N ILE A 91 3.08 20.69 -13.31
CA ILE A 91 1.90 21.31 -12.70
C ILE A 91 1.16 22.20 -13.70
N ARG A 92 1.88 23.03 -14.48
CA ARG A 92 1.26 23.85 -15.53
C ARG A 92 0.62 22.98 -16.63
N GLU A 93 1.25 21.88 -17.00
CA GLU A 93 0.74 20.96 -18.02
C GLU A 93 -0.54 20.24 -17.59
N ILE A 94 -0.61 19.80 -16.32
CA ILE A 94 -1.77 19.08 -15.76
C ILE A 94 -2.95 20.04 -15.54
N PHE A 95 -2.71 21.21 -14.94
CA PHE A 95 -3.77 22.09 -14.48
C PHE A 95 -4.06 23.28 -15.40
N GLY A 96 -3.20 23.55 -16.39
CA GLY A 96 -3.33 24.67 -17.32
C GLY A 96 -3.44 26.02 -16.58
N SER A 97 -4.46 26.80 -16.92
CA SER A 97 -4.77 28.09 -16.32
C SER A 97 -5.71 28.02 -15.11
N ARG A 98 -6.04 26.81 -14.60
CA ARG A 98 -6.98 26.68 -13.49
C ARG A 98 -6.39 27.32 -12.21
N PRO A 99 -7.06 28.33 -11.64
CA PRO A 99 -6.59 28.98 -10.43
C PRO A 99 -6.78 28.09 -9.20
N VAL A 100 -6.10 28.46 -8.11
CA VAL A 100 -6.38 27.93 -6.77
C VAL A 100 -7.85 28.18 -6.44
N SER A 101 -8.49 27.20 -5.81
CA SER A 101 -9.91 27.19 -5.49
C SER A 101 -10.16 27.80 -4.10
N PHE A 102 -11.34 28.39 -3.89
CA PHE A 102 -11.80 28.77 -2.54
C PHE A 102 -12.12 27.56 -1.66
N THR A 103 -12.42 26.42 -2.29
CA THR A 103 -12.68 25.15 -1.63
C THR A 103 -11.48 24.23 -1.79
N VAL A 104 -10.94 23.76 -0.67
CA VAL A 104 -9.83 22.80 -0.63
C VAL A 104 -10.34 21.43 -1.09
N GLY A 105 -9.55 20.76 -1.93
CA GLY A 105 -9.81 19.40 -2.39
C GLY A 105 -9.73 18.39 -1.24
N LYS A 106 -10.41 17.26 -1.39
CA LYS A 106 -10.29 16.15 -0.43
C LYS A 106 -9.12 15.28 -0.82
N GLU A 107 -8.35 14.82 0.16
CA GLU A 107 -7.29 13.83 -0.07
C GLU A 107 -7.65 12.48 0.56
N ARG A 108 -7.18 11.40 -0.06
CA ARG A 108 -7.29 10.05 0.46
C ARG A 108 -5.94 9.36 0.36
N HIS A 109 -5.47 8.82 1.47
CA HIS A 109 -4.20 8.10 1.53
C HIS A 109 -4.43 6.59 1.52
N LEU A 110 -3.69 5.88 0.66
CA LEU A 110 -3.87 4.46 0.36
C LEU A 110 -2.51 3.78 0.14
N PHE A 111 -2.54 2.46 -0.06
CA PHE A 111 -1.41 1.69 -0.56
C PHE A 111 -1.85 0.97 -1.84
N ALA A 112 -1.06 1.04 -2.90
CA ALA A 112 -1.31 0.33 -4.16
C ALA A 112 -0.59 -1.02 -4.20
N SER A 113 0.31 -1.21 -3.25
CA SER A 113 1.31 -2.27 -3.21
C SER A 113 1.49 -2.79 -1.79
N ALA A 114 1.91 -4.05 -1.67
CA ALA A 114 2.15 -4.71 -0.40
C ALA A 114 3.37 -5.65 -0.46
N ILE A 115 4.04 -5.81 0.68
CA ILE A 115 5.09 -6.82 0.87
C ILE A 115 4.41 -8.09 1.38
N THR A 116 4.39 -9.13 0.55
CA THR A 116 3.63 -10.36 0.78
C THR A 116 4.55 -11.59 0.85
N PRO A 117 4.06 -12.76 1.28
CA PRO A 117 4.75 -14.04 1.13
C PRO A 117 5.29 -14.32 -0.28
N ASP A 118 4.56 -13.88 -1.30
CA ASP A 118 4.90 -14.07 -2.72
C ASP A 118 5.85 -12.98 -3.25
N GLY A 119 6.36 -12.13 -2.35
CA GLY A 119 7.16 -10.96 -2.69
C GLY A 119 6.31 -9.69 -2.73
N MET A 120 6.80 -8.68 -3.44
CA MET A 120 6.09 -7.41 -3.55
C MET A 120 4.99 -7.55 -4.62
N VAL A 121 3.74 -7.28 -4.24
CA VAL A 121 2.57 -7.37 -5.13
C VAL A 121 1.95 -5.99 -5.26
N ASN A 122 1.55 -5.60 -6.47
CA ASN A 122 0.82 -4.36 -6.73
C ASN A 122 -0.40 -4.60 -7.61
N TYR A 123 -1.36 -3.67 -7.55
CA TYR A 123 -2.55 -3.67 -8.40
C TYR A 123 -2.65 -2.39 -9.23
N LEU A 124 -1.50 -1.89 -9.72
CA LEU A 124 -1.43 -0.59 -10.40
C LEU A 124 -2.28 -0.52 -11.65
N ASP A 125 -2.42 -1.61 -12.41
CA ASP A 125 -3.27 -1.63 -13.61
C ASP A 125 -4.74 -1.26 -13.29
N THR A 126 -5.24 -1.66 -12.12
CA THR A 126 -6.62 -1.36 -11.71
C THR A 126 -6.81 0.09 -11.26
N ILE A 127 -5.73 0.73 -10.82
CA ILE A 127 -5.72 2.09 -10.26
C ILE A 127 -5.38 3.11 -11.36
N VAL A 128 -4.30 2.87 -12.09
CA VAL A 128 -3.71 3.74 -13.11
C VAL A 128 -4.36 3.49 -14.48
N GLY A 129 -4.69 2.25 -14.81
CA GLY A 129 -5.22 1.86 -16.13
C GLY A 129 -6.44 2.67 -16.60
N PRO A 130 -7.43 2.98 -15.75
CA PRO A 130 -8.58 3.81 -16.12
C PRO A 130 -8.26 5.28 -16.44
N CYS A 131 -7.04 5.76 -16.14
CA CYS A 131 -6.66 7.15 -16.39
C CYS A 131 -6.22 7.37 -17.84
N LYS A 132 -6.73 8.45 -18.45
CA LYS A 132 -6.42 8.83 -19.83
C LYS A 132 -5.03 9.43 -20.00
N LYS A 133 -4.55 10.16 -18.99
CA LYS A 133 -3.24 10.81 -19.02
C LYS A 133 -2.39 10.25 -17.90
N LYS A 134 -1.25 9.68 -18.25
CA LYS A 134 -0.38 8.96 -17.33
C LYS A 134 1.04 9.49 -17.42
N TYR A 135 1.60 9.82 -16.27
CA TYR A 135 2.98 10.25 -16.12
C TYR A 135 3.76 9.18 -15.36
N ILE A 136 4.76 8.61 -16.01
CA ILE A 136 5.58 7.55 -15.45
C ILE A 136 6.84 8.21 -14.92
N ILE A 137 7.03 8.17 -13.60
CA ILE A 137 8.13 8.83 -12.92
C ILE A 137 9.22 7.79 -12.65
N GLU A 138 10.31 7.87 -13.40
CA GLU A 138 11.45 6.96 -13.32
C GLU A 138 12.63 7.63 -12.59
N GLY A 139 13.61 6.81 -12.27
CA GLY A 139 14.88 7.22 -11.66
C GLY A 139 15.19 6.51 -10.35
N ASP A 140 16.39 6.68 -9.84
CA ASP A 140 16.93 5.99 -8.67
C ASP A 140 16.40 6.50 -7.33
N PRO A 141 16.43 5.70 -6.24
CA PRO A 141 16.15 6.17 -4.89
C PRO A 141 16.86 7.50 -4.59
N GLY A 142 16.15 8.49 -4.06
CA GLY A 142 16.73 9.80 -3.73
C GLY A 142 16.59 10.89 -4.81
N THR A 143 16.20 10.56 -6.05
CA THR A 143 16.12 11.55 -7.15
C THR A 143 14.88 12.48 -7.12
N GLY A 144 14.21 12.58 -5.97
CA GLY A 144 13.12 13.55 -5.77
C GLY A 144 11.75 13.14 -6.34
N LYS A 145 11.57 11.89 -6.79
CA LYS A 145 10.28 11.39 -7.32
C LYS A 145 9.09 11.61 -6.38
N SER A 146 9.21 11.25 -5.10
CA SER A 146 8.15 11.50 -4.10
C SER A 146 7.88 12.98 -3.88
N VAL A 147 8.91 13.82 -3.97
CA VAL A 147 8.77 15.28 -3.86
C VAL A 147 7.98 15.82 -5.05
N LEU A 148 8.27 15.36 -6.27
CA LEU A 148 7.51 15.71 -7.47
C LEU A 148 6.04 15.33 -7.33
N LEU A 149 5.75 14.09 -6.91
CA LEU A 149 4.39 13.61 -6.68
C LEU A 149 3.64 14.45 -5.65
N ASN A 150 4.26 14.71 -4.49
CA ASN A 150 3.66 15.54 -3.44
C ASN A 150 3.36 16.96 -3.92
N LYS A 151 4.25 17.56 -4.73
CA LYS A 151 4.00 18.89 -5.32
C LYS A 151 2.79 18.90 -6.25
N VAL A 152 2.63 17.86 -7.06
CA VAL A 152 1.45 17.73 -7.95
C VAL A 152 0.19 17.47 -7.15
N ALA A 153 0.24 16.59 -6.14
CA ALA A 153 -0.90 16.31 -5.25
C ALA A 153 -1.36 17.57 -4.51
N MET A 154 -0.44 18.31 -3.90
CA MET A 154 -0.74 19.58 -3.23
C MET A 154 -1.35 20.59 -4.21
N ALA A 155 -0.79 20.72 -5.42
CA ALA A 155 -1.33 21.61 -6.44
C ALA A 155 -2.76 21.21 -6.88
N ALA A 156 -3.09 19.92 -6.88
CA ALA A 156 -4.45 19.43 -7.16
C ALA A 156 -5.42 19.79 -6.03
N ILE A 157 -5.02 19.52 -4.78
CA ILE A 157 -5.80 19.79 -3.58
C ILE A 157 -6.09 21.29 -3.44
N GLU A 158 -5.10 22.15 -3.63
CA GLU A 158 -5.27 23.61 -3.64
C GLU A 158 -6.24 24.09 -4.73
N ARG A 159 -6.43 23.31 -5.80
CA ARG A 159 -7.37 23.60 -6.91
C ARG A 159 -8.74 22.95 -6.74
N GLY A 160 -8.99 22.37 -5.56
CA GLY A 160 -10.29 21.81 -5.19
C GLY A 160 -10.56 20.40 -5.73
N TYR A 161 -9.54 19.70 -6.24
CA TYR A 161 -9.72 18.35 -6.77
C TYR A 161 -9.65 17.29 -5.67
N TYR A 162 -10.48 16.25 -5.78
CA TYR A 162 -10.24 15.03 -5.03
C TYR A 162 -8.94 14.37 -5.52
N THR A 163 -8.09 13.96 -4.59
CA THR A 163 -6.76 13.43 -4.89
C THR A 163 -6.50 12.17 -4.08
N GLU A 164 -6.13 11.09 -4.75
CA GLU A 164 -5.72 9.84 -4.11
C GLU A 164 -4.20 9.75 -4.11
N ILE A 165 -3.61 9.52 -2.94
CA ILE A 165 -2.17 9.46 -2.73
C ILE A 165 -1.84 8.07 -2.20
N TYR A 166 -1.06 7.32 -2.97
CA TYR A 166 -0.65 5.96 -2.64
C TYR A 166 0.79 5.96 -2.14
N HIS A 167 1.03 5.29 -1.02
CA HIS A 167 2.31 5.32 -0.33
C HIS A 167 3.12 4.04 -0.48
N CYS A 168 4.42 4.16 -0.27
CA CYS A 168 5.35 3.05 -0.28
C CYS A 168 5.12 2.10 0.92
N PRO A 169 4.99 0.78 0.71
CA PRO A 169 4.80 -0.16 1.81
C PRO A 169 6.03 -0.30 2.72
N LEU A 170 7.23 0.06 2.24
CA LEU A 170 8.45 0.10 3.06
C LEU A 170 8.62 1.43 3.80
N ASN A 171 8.17 2.54 3.22
CA ASN A 171 8.25 3.87 3.80
C ASN A 171 6.94 4.67 3.59
N PRO A 172 5.96 4.55 4.50
CA PRO A 172 4.63 5.16 4.36
C PRO A 172 4.59 6.69 4.21
N GLU A 173 5.68 7.39 4.54
CA GLU A 173 5.78 8.84 4.35
C GLU A 173 6.05 9.23 2.89
N LYS A 174 6.38 8.25 2.03
CA LYS A 174 6.74 8.47 0.63
C LYS A 174 5.59 8.10 -0.29
N ALA A 175 5.04 9.11 -0.97
CA ALA A 175 4.13 8.91 -2.08
C ALA A 175 4.83 8.16 -3.23
N GLU A 176 4.13 7.18 -3.79
CA GLU A 176 4.50 6.41 -4.98
C GLU A 176 3.58 6.67 -6.16
N HIS A 177 2.30 6.90 -5.90
CA HIS A 177 1.32 7.18 -6.96
C HIS A 177 0.36 8.30 -6.53
N VAL A 178 -0.06 9.11 -7.50
CA VAL A 178 -1.03 10.19 -7.31
C VAL A 178 -2.07 10.10 -8.42
N ILE A 179 -3.35 9.98 -8.04
CA ILE A 179 -4.46 9.92 -8.97
C ILE A 179 -5.36 11.14 -8.74
N ILE A 180 -5.75 11.80 -9.82
CA ILE A 180 -6.70 12.92 -9.82
C ILE A 180 -7.89 12.50 -10.70
N PRO A 181 -8.90 11.81 -10.13
CA PRO A 181 -9.95 11.15 -10.91
C PRO A 181 -10.73 12.09 -11.83
N GLU A 182 -11.08 13.30 -11.36
CA GLU A 182 -11.84 14.28 -12.15
C GLU A 182 -11.07 14.76 -13.40
N LEU A 183 -9.74 14.68 -13.38
CA LEU A 183 -8.89 14.98 -14.52
C LEU A 183 -8.55 13.74 -15.36
N SER A 184 -8.85 12.54 -14.87
CA SER A 184 -8.37 11.28 -15.45
C SER A 184 -6.84 11.27 -15.62
N VAL A 185 -6.14 11.82 -14.61
CA VAL A 185 -4.68 11.93 -14.56
C VAL A 185 -4.13 11.00 -13.50
N ALA A 186 -3.10 10.24 -13.85
CA ALA A 186 -2.30 9.45 -12.93
C ALA A 186 -0.82 9.82 -13.04
N LEU A 187 -0.15 9.87 -11.90
CA LEU A 187 1.30 9.89 -11.80
C LEU A 187 1.71 8.63 -11.04
N THR A 188 2.58 7.83 -11.63
CA THR A 188 2.99 6.55 -11.05
C THR A 188 4.50 6.43 -11.12
N LYS A 189 5.15 6.05 -10.02
CA LYS A 189 6.53 5.57 -10.11
C LYS A 189 6.56 4.24 -10.86
N SER A 190 7.61 4.04 -11.66
CA SER A 190 8.01 2.73 -12.15
C SER A 190 9.37 2.43 -11.55
N ILE A 191 9.40 1.54 -10.56
CA ILE A 191 10.64 1.14 -9.88
C ILE A 191 10.51 -0.32 -9.49
N GLU A 192 11.56 -1.10 -9.75
CA GLU A 192 11.62 -2.50 -9.34
C GLU A 192 11.30 -2.64 -7.83
N PRO A 193 10.43 -3.57 -7.44
CA PRO A 193 9.77 -4.63 -8.21
C PRO A 193 8.39 -4.26 -8.79
N HIS A 194 8.09 -2.98 -8.90
CA HIS A 194 6.84 -2.41 -9.40
C HIS A 194 7.06 -1.63 -10.69
N THR A 195 7.29 -2.39 -11.75
CA THR A 195 7.51 -1.84 -13.08
C THR A 195 6.15 -1.69 -13.75
N TYR A 196 5.67 -0.45 -13.85
CA TYR A 196 4.60 -0.13 -14.79
C TYR A 196 5.23 0.04 -16.17
N ILE A 197 4.81 -0.77 -17.14
CA ILE A 197 5.33 -0.69 -18.51
C ILE A 197 4.62 0.46 -19.23
N PRO A 198 5.33 1.54 -19.60
CA PRO A 198 4.70 2.68 -20.27
C PRO A 198 4.08 2.27 -21.61
N ALA A 199 2.84 2.71 -21.85
CA ALA A 199 2.26 2.68 -23.19
C ALA A 199 2.85 3.80 -24.06
N PRO A 200 2.80 3.72 -25.40
CA PRO A 200 3.35 4.75 -26.28
C PRO A 200 2.79 6.17 -26.07
N GLU A 201 1.57 6.28 -25.55
CA GLU A 201 0.91 7.54 -25.20
C GLU A 201 1.28 8.08 -23.81
N ASP A 202 1.95 7.28 -22.98
CA ASP A 202 2.33 7.66 -21.62
C ASP A 202 3.54 8.61 -21.65
N THR A 203 3.56 9.56 -20.71
CA THR A 203 4.67 10.52 -20.60
C THR A 203 5.67 10.05 -19.56
N VAL A 204 6.87 9.67 -19.98
CA VAL A 204 7.96 9.30 -19.07
C VAL A 204 8.69 10.55 -18.59
N ILE A 205 8.97 10.61 -17.29
CA ILE A 205 9.74 11.65 -16.62
C ILE A 205 10.85 10.94 -15.87
N ASP A 206 12.04 10.93 -16.45
CA ASP A 206 13.24 10.43 -15.80
C ASP A 206 13.82 11.52 -14.88
N MET A 207 13.86 11.22 -13.58
CA MET A 207 14.38 12.14 -12.58
C MET A 207 15.91 12.06 -12.45
N ASP A 208 16.55 11.05 -13.01
CA ASP A 208 18.01 10.89 -12.98
C ASP A 208 18.71 11.88 -13.92
N GLU A 209 17.98 12.40 -14.92
CA GLU A 209 18.41 13.53 -15.78
C GLU A 209 18.79 14.79 -14.97
N TYR A 210 18.37 14.88 -13.71
CA TYR A 210 18.64 16.03 -12.84
C TYR A 210 19.75 15.78 -11.83
N LEU A 211 20.49 14.67 -11.94
CA LEU A 211 21.70 14.42 -11.16
C LEU A 211 22.92 15.14 -11.78
N ASP A 212 23.79 15.67 -10.94
CA ASP A 212 25.12 16.11 -11.33
C ASP A 212 25.99 14.86 -11.59
N PRO A 213 26.45 14.63 -12.83
CA PRO A 213 27.16 13.40 -13.18
C PRO A 213 28.53 13.29 -12.50
N GLU A 214 29.20 14.41 -12.20
CA GLU A 214 30.48 14.40 -11.51
C GLU A 214 30.31 14.00 -10.04
N ILE A 215 29.23 14.43 -9.39
CA ILE A 215 28.92 14.03 -8.01
C ILE A 215 28.40 12.59 -7.98
N ALA A 216 27.46 12.23 -8.86
CA ALA A 216 26.88 10.89 -8.93
C ALA A 216 27.95 9.80 -9.12
N SER A 217 28.93 10.05 -9.99
CA SER A 217 30.05 9.10 -10.22
C SER A 217 30.89 8.81 -8.97
N ARG A 218 30.95 9.73 -7.99
CA ARG A 218 31.68 9.51 -6.73
C ARG A 218 31.00 8.51 -5.81
N TYR A 219 29.67 8.39 -5.94
CA TYR A 219 28.85 7.51 -5.11
C TYR A 219 28.42 6.22 -5.81
N ALA A 220 28.74 6.05 -7.09
CA ALA A 220 28.31 4.89 -7.87
C ALA A 220 28.65 3.54 -7.21
N GLN A 221 29.85 3.40 -6.63
CA GLN A 221 30.24 2.18 -5.93
C GLN A 221 29.43 1.97 -4.64
N LEU A 222 29.24 3.02 -3.83
CA LEU A 222 28.43 2.96 -2.60
C LEU A 222 26.99 2.58 -2.92
N ILE A 223 26.42 3.16 -3.98
CA ILE A 223 25.07 2.88 -4.45
C ILE A 223 24.92 1.40 -4.83
N ALA A 224 25.85 0.86 -5.63
CA ALA A 224 25.83 -0.54 -6.02
C ALA A 224 25.94 -1.48 -4.80
N GLU A 225 26.82 -1.16 -3.84
CA GLU A 225 26.95 -1.92 -2.59
C GLU A 225 25.66 -1.86 -1.75
N ASN A 226 25.04 -0.69 -1.65
CA ASN A 226 23.77 -0.51 -0.93
C ASN A 226 22.61 -1.25 -1.59
N GLU A 227 22.53 -1.25 -2.92
CA GLU A 227 21.52 -1.99 -3.67
C GLU A 227 21.61 -3.51 -3.41
N GLU A 228 22.82 -4.08 -3.43
CA GLU A 228 23.04 -5.50 -3.14
C GLU A 228 22.64 -5.86 -1.71
N ILE A 229 23.06 -5.04 -0.73
CA ILE A 229 22.75 -5.25 0.68
C ILE A 229 21.25 -5.11 0.91
N PHE A 230 20.62 -4.07 0.35
CA PHE A 230 19.19 -3.84 0.42
C PHE A 230 18.42 -5.07 -0.09
N SER A 231 18.74 -5.53 -1.30
CA SER A 231 18.10 -6.68 -1.94
C SER A 231 18.22 -7.93 -1.08
N SER A 232 19.42 -8.21 -0.55
CA SER A 232 19.64 -9.36 0.34
C SER A 232 18.81 -9.30 1.63
N LEU A 233 18.72 -8.12 2.25
CA LEU A 233 17.92 -7.93 3.47
C LEU A 233 16.42 -8.04 3.17
N PHE A 234 15.97 -7.47 2.06
CA PHE A 234 14.58 -7.46 1.64
C PHE A 234 14.09 -8.88 1.29
N GLU A 235 14.86 -9.64 0.52
CA GLU A 235 14.56 -11.06 0.22
C GLU A 235 14.48 -11.91 1.50
N ARG A 236 15.37 -11.68 2.47
CA ARG A 236 15.31 -12.36 3.77
C ARG A 236 14.02 -12.05 4.51
N ALA A 237 13.55 -10.80 4.47
CA ALA A 237 12.28 -10.43 5.06
C ALA A 237 11.12 -11.19 4.41
N ILE A 238 11.04 -11.19 3.08
CA ILE A 238 10.03 -11.93 2.31
C ILE A 238 10.05 -13.41 2.69
N LYS A 239 11.24 -14.04 2.78
CA LYS A 239 11.37 -15.44 3.18
C LYS A 239 10.80 -15.71 4.58
N PHE A 240 10.98 -14.80 5.54
CA PHE A 240 10.38 -14.96 6.87
C PHE A 240 8.87 -14.75 6.86
N ILE A 241 8.36 -13.85 6.02
CA ILE A 241 6.91 -13.67 5.78
C ILE A 241 6.31 -14.95 5.17
N GLY A 242 6.96 -15.53 4.15
CA GLY A 242 6.55 -16.80 3.55
C GLY A 242 6.48 -17.94 4.55
N ARG A 243 7.52 -18.10 5.38
CA ARG A 243 7.51 -19.09 6.47
C ARG A 243 6.42 -18.81 7.52
N ALA A 244 6.12 -17.54 7.81
CA ALA A 244 5.03 -17.21 8.72
C ALA A 244 3.68 -17.62 8.12
N LYS A 245 3.47 -17.40 6.82
CA LYS A 245 2.29 -17.88 6.09
C LYS A 245 2.18 -19.40 6.14
N GLU A 246 3.25 -20.16 5.88
CA GLU A 246 3.21 -21.64 5.97
C GLU A 246 2.71 -22.12 7.35
N LYS A 247 3.14 -21.45 8.43
CA LYS A 247 2.70 -21.76 9.79
C LYS A 247 1.27 -21.29 10.07
N HIS A 248 0.86 -20.19 9.47
CA HIS A 248 -0.50 -19.69 9.53
C HIS A 248 -1.47 -20.64 8.82
N ASP A 249 -1.14 -21.08 7.60
CA ASP A 249 -1.92 -22.06 6.84
C ASP A 249 -2.04 -23.37 7.63
N ALA A 250 -0.98 -23.82 8.31
CA ALA A 250 -1.04 -24.99 9.21
C ALA A 250 -1.92 -24.76 10.45
N LEU A 251 -1.94 -23.54 10.98
CA LEU A 251 -2.82 -23.15 12.10
C LEU A 251 -4.29 -23.13 11.67
N GLU A 252 -4.59 -22.60 10.49
CA GLU A 252 -5.94 -22.50 9.92
C GLU A 252 -6.61 -23.88 9.80
N VAL A 253 -5.86 -24.93 9.48
CA VAL A 253 -6.39 -26.31 9.38
C VAL A 253 -7.13 -26.73 10.66
N PHE A 254 -6.63 -26.36 11.85
CA PHE A 254 -7.28 -26.69 13.12
C PHE A 254 -8.64 -26.02 13.29
N TYR A 255 -8.83 -24.82 12.73
CA TYR A 255 -10.08 -24.09 12.84
C TYR A 255 -11.03 -24.47 11.71
N PHE A 256 -10.53 -24.51 10.47
CA PHE A 256 -11.31 -24.85 9.28
C PHE A 256 -12.00 -26.20 9.41
N GLN A 257 -11.30 -27.24 9.88
CA GLN A 257 -11.89 -28.58 10.04
C GLN A 257 -12.95 -28.67 11.15
N ASN A 258 -13.01 -27.67 12.02
CA ASN A 258 -13.90 -27.64 13.18
C ASN A 258 -14.95 -26.53 13.07
N MET A 259 -15.11 -25.90 11.90
CA MET A 259 -16.12 -24.87 11.63
C MET A 259 -17.42 -25.47 11.06
N ASP A 260 -18.56 -25.05 11.58
CA ASP A 260 -19.89 -25.28 11.01
C ASP A 260 -20.17 -24.25 9.89
N PHE A 261 -19.69 -24.57 8.69
CA PHE A 261 -19.89 -23.72 7.52
C PHE A 261 -21.36 -23.56 7.11
N ASP A 262 -22.22 -24.53 7.42
CA ASP A 262 -23.65 -24.43 7.14
C ASP A 262 -24.31 -23.40 8.06
N GLY A 263 -23.94 -23.43 9.35
CA GLY A 263 -24.35 -22.43 10.34
C GLY A 263 -23.87 -21.03 9.96
N ILE A 264 -22.59 -20.88 9.59
CA ILE A 264 -22.02 -19.60 9.14
C ILE A 264 -22.73 -19.10 7.88
N SER A 265 -23.02 -19.99 6.92
CA SER A 265 -23.74 -19.62 5.69
C SER A 265 -25.14 -19.11 5.96
N LYS A 266 -25.85 -19.69 6.95
CA LYS A 266 -27.16 -19.21 7.40
C LYS A 266 -27.05 -17.83 8.07
N LEU A 267 -26.06 -17.63 8.94
CA LEU A 267 -25.80 -16.35 9.58
C LEU A 267 -25.45 -15.26 8.56
N CYS A 268 -24.63 -15.59 7.56
CA CYS A 268 -24.27 -14.67 6.49
C CYS A 268 -25.51 -14.23 5.71
N ARG A 269 -26.40 -15.18 5.36
CA ARG A 269 -27.65 -14.88 4.65
C ARG A 269 -28.57 -13.97 5.47
N SER A 270 -28.81 -14.30 6.74
CA SER A 270 -29.68 -13.48 7.60
C SER A 270 -29.10 -12.09 7.84
N THR A 271 -27.78 -12.00 7.97
CA THR A 271 -27.07 -10.71 8.10
C THR A 271 -27.22 -9.89 6.83
N LEU A 272 -27.04 -10.49 5.65
CA LEU A 272 -27.22 -9.81 4.37
C LEU A 272 -28.65 -9.32 4.17
N GLU A 273 -29.66 -10.16 4.44
CA GLU A 273 -31.08 -9.79 4.33
C GLU A 273 -31.40 -8.57 5.20
N ARG A 274 -30.86 -8.51 6.43
CA ARG A 274 -31.04 -7.38 7.34
C ARG A 274 -30.35 -6.11 6.85
N ILE A 275 -29.13 -6.21 6.32
CA ILE A 275 -28.44 -5.05 5.70
C ILE A 275 -29.25 -4.50 4.52
N LEU A 276 -29.79 -5.38 3.67
CA LEU A 276 -30.63 -4.99 2.55
C LEU A 276 -31.92 -4.31 3.03
N GLY A 277 -32.53 -4.81 4.11
CA GLY A 277 -33.67 -4.16 4.77
C GLY A 277 -33.37 -2.72 5.21
N TYR A 278 -32.23 -2.48 5.86
CA TYR A 278 -31.82 -1.11 6.24
C TYR A 278 -31.63 -0.20 5.02
N ALA A 279 -31.11 -0.72 3.90
CA ALA A 279 -30.96 0.05 2.67
C ALA A 279 -32.31 0.47 2.07
N GLU A 280 -33.36 -0.33 2.24
CA GLU A 280 -34.72 0.00 1.83
C GLU A 280 -35.35 1.06 2.76
N GLU A 281 -35.15 0.96 4.07
CA GLU A 281 -35.61 1.96 5.04
C GLU A 281 -35.02 3.35 4.75
N VAL A 282 -33.71 3.42 4.48
CA VAL A 282 -33.06 4.69 4.13
C VAL A 282 -33.66 5.29 2.85
N LYS A 283 -33.98 4.46 1.84
CA LYS A 283 -34.63 4.93 0.60
C LYS A 283 -36.06 5.42 0.79
N GLN A 284 -36.78 4.96 1.81
CA GLN A 284 -38.14 5.42 2.12
C GLN A 284 -38.16 6.73 2.93
N VAL A 285 -37.05 7.07 3.58
CA VAL A 285 -36.89 8.29 4.39
C VAL A 285 -36.15 9.41 3.62
N SER A 286 -35.66 9.11 2.40
CA SER A 286 -35.00 10.05 1.48
C SER A 286 -35.97 10.62 0.44
#